data_AF-A0A673FSG0-F1
#
_entry.id   AF-A0A673FSG0-F1
#
_cell.length_a   1.000
_cell.length_b   1.000
_cell.length_c   1.000
_cell.angle_alpha   90.00
_cell.angle_beta   90.00
_cell.angle_gamma   90.00
#
_symmetry.space_group_name_H-M   'P 1'
#
loop_
_entity.id
_entity.type
_entity.pdbx_description
1 polymer ?
#
loop_
_entity_poly.entity_id
_entity_poly.type
_entity_poly.pdbx_seq_one_letter_code
_entity_poly.pdbx_strand_id
1 'polypeptide(L)' 'MVNHPEFEKAGKQPGLQVWRIENMDLVPVPKNLHGGFYTGDTYLILNTIKQNSGNLQYDLHFWIGETVVSVNARSSVCTR' A
#
# COMPACT_ATOMS: atom_id res chain seq x y z
N MET A 1 -19.21 2.16 -7.04
CA MET A 1 -18.48 1.91 -5.78
C MET A 1 -17.48 0.79 -6.05
N VAL A 2 -16.18 1.00 -5.82
CA VAL A 2 -15.18 -0.07 -5.90
C VAL A 2 -15.23 -0.81 -4.57
N ASN A 3 -15.83 -2.00 -4.54
CA ASN A 3 -15.92 -2.83 -3.34
C ASN A 3 -14.79 -3.86 -3.36
N HIS A 4 -13.69 -3.56 -2.67
CA HIS A 4 -12.61 -4.52 -2.46
C HIS A 4 -12.72 -5.09 -1.04
N PRO A 5 -12.67 -6.42 -0.85
CA PRO A 5 -12.79 -7.04 0.48
C PRO A 5 -11.70 -6.57 1.46
N GLU A 6 -10.54 -6.18 0.95
CA GLU A 6 -9.45 -5.65 1.78
C GLU A 6 -9.70 -4.20 2.25
N PHE A 7 -10.46 -3.39 1.50
CA PHE A 7 -10.84 -2.05 1.96
C PHE A 7 -11.84 -2.10 3.11
N GLU A 8 -12.65 -3.16 3.22
CA GLU A 8 -13.53 -3.34 4.38
C GLU A 8 -12.75 -3.67 5.65
N LYS A 9 -11.53 -4.22 5.54
CA LYS A 9 -10.68 -4.58 6.68
C LYS A 9 -9.63 -3.51 6.99
N ALA A 10 -9.31 -2.65 6.03
CA ALA A 10 -8.34 -1.59 6.17
C ALA A 10 -8.78 -0.56 7.23
N GLY A 11 -7.86 -0.12 8.09
CA GLY A 11 -8.07 1.01 9.01
C GLY A 11 -8.99 0.73 10.20
N LYS A 12 -9.53 -0.49 10.36
CA LYS A 12 -10.42 -0.83 11.49
C LYS A 12 -9.70 -0.94 12.84
N GLN A 13 -8.41 -1.21 12.83
CA GLN A 13 -7.60 -1.36 14.03
C GLN A 13 -6.29 -0.58 13.89
N PRO A 14 -5.78 0.01 14.98
CA PRO A 14 -4.47 0.65 14.94
C PRO A 14 -3.38 -0.38 14.65
N GLY A 15 -2.46 -0.01 13.76
CA GLY A 15 -1.38 -0.86 13.30
C GLY A 15 -1.01 -0.61 11.85
N LEU A 16 0.03 -1.33 11.42
CA LEU A 16 0.54 -1.32 10.06
C LEU A 16 -0.11 -2.43 9.24
N GLN A 17 -0.71 -2.05 8.11
CA GLN A 17 -1.23 -2.97 7.10
C GLN A 17 -0.45 -2.74 5.81
N VAL A 18 0.04 -3.83 5.22
CA VAL A 18 0.82 -3.79 3.98
C VAL A 18 0.15 -4.73 3.00
N TRP A 19 -0.07 -4.25 1.78
CA TRP A 19 -0.57 -5.03 0.66
C TRP A 19 0.43 -4.98 -0.48
N ARG A 20 0.58 -6.10 -1.18
CA ARG A 20 1.27 -6.19 -2.45
C ARG A 20 0.23 -6.18 -3.57
N ILE A 21 0.48 -5.42 -4.62
CA ILE A 21 -0.38 -5.41 -5.80
C ILE A 21 0.08 -6.51 -6.74
N GLU A 22 -0.78 -7.50 -6.95
CA GLU A 22 -0.55 -8.61 -7.89
C GLU A 22 -1.72 -8.68 -8.86
N ASN A 23 -1.48 -8.61 -10.17
CA ASN A 23 -2.53 -8.70 -11.20
C ASN A 23 -3.73 -7.75 -11.00
N MET A 24 -3.47 -6.51 -10.55
CA MET A 24 -4.49 -5.51 -10.18
C MET A 24 -5.35 -5.85 -8.96
N ASP A 25 -4.91 -6.81 -8.14
CA ASP A 25 -5.55 -7.20 -6.87
C ASP A 25 -4.65 -6.84 -5.68
N LEU A 26 -5.26 -6.54 -4.52
CA LEU A 26 -4.56 -6.21 -3.28
C LEU A 26 -4.39 -7.46 -2.44
N VAL A 27 -3.17 -8.00 -2.42
CA VAL A 27 -2.82 -9.20 -1.64
C VAL A 27 -2.18 -8.77 -0.32
N PRO A 28 -2.76 -9.12 0.85
CA PRO A 28 -2.19 -8.74 2.15
C PRO A 28 -0.85 -9.42 2.39
N VAL A 29 0.17 -8.64 2.78
CA VAL A 29 1.49 -9.15 3.13
C VAL A 29 1.49 -9.61 4.59
N PRO A 30 1.90 -10.85 4.89
CA PRO A 30 1.99 -11.34 6.26
C PRO A 30 2.93 -10.47 7.10
N LYS A 31 2.59 -10.24 8.37
CA LYS A 31 3.39 -9.41 9.30
C LYS A 31 4.86 -9.86 9.42
N ASN A 32 5.12 -11.15 9.24
CA ASN A 32 6.47 -11.72 9.30
C ASN A 32 7.37 -11.28 8.14
N LEU A 33 6.78 -10.79 7.04
CA LEU A 33 7.49 -10.31 5.85
C LEU A 33 7.49 -8.78 5.74
N HIS A 34 6.97 -8.08 6.75
CA HIS A 34 7.02 -6.61 6.78
C HIS A 34 8.48 -6.16 6.83
N GLY A 35 8.90 -5.39 5.81
CA GLY A 35 10.28 -4.89 5.66
C GLY A 35 11.07 -5.56 4.52
N GLY A 36 10.61 -6.69 3.99
CA GLY A 36 11.17 -7.29 2.78
C GLY A 36 10.39 -6.84 1.54
N PHE A 37 10.87 -5.80 0.86
CA PHE A 37 10.23 -5.30 -0.37
C PHE A 37 10.97 -5.80 -1.60
N TYR A 38 10.25 -6.48 -2.49
CA TYR A 38 10.79 -6.88 -3.79
C TYR A 38 10.73 -5.69 -4.77
N THR A 39 11.85 -5.39 -5.43
CA THR A 39 11.98 -4.27 -6.37
C THR A 39 11.18 -4.41 -7.67
N GLY A 40 10.62 -5.58 -7.94
CA GLY A 40 9.74 -5.86 -9.07
C GLY A 40 8.25 -5.64 -8.80
N ASP A 41 7.87 -5.41 -7.55
CA ASP A 41 6.48 -5.34 -7.13
C ASP A 41 6.10 -3.94 -6.65
N THR A 42 4.79 -3.70 -6.57
CA THR A 42 4.24 -2.48 -5.98
C THR A 42 3.56 -2.83 -4.66
N TYR A 43 3.76 -1.99 -3.65
CA TYR A 43 3.19 -2.17 -2.32
C TYR A 43 2.39 -0.94 -1.89
N LEU A 44 1.27 -1.19 -1.22
CA LEU A 44 0.46 -0.20 -0.55
C LEU A 44 0.60 -0.42 0.96
N ILE A 45 0.88 0.65 1.70
CA ILE A 45 1.09 0.59 3.14
C ILE A 45 0.12 1.58 3.79
N LEU A 46 -0.72 1.08 4.69
CA LEU A 46 -1.59 1.90 5.53
C LEU A 46 -1.11 1.79 6.97
N ASN A 47 -0.73 2.93 7.53
CA ASN A 47 -0.46 3.06 8.95
C ASN A 47 -1.68 3.70 9.63
N THR A 48 -2.30 2.95 10.53
CA THR A 48 -3.44 3.43 11.33
C THR A 48 -2.96 3.75 12.73
N ILE A 49 -2.95 5.03 13.08
CA ILE A 49 -2.51 5.53 14.38
C ILE A 49 -3.73 5.91 15.20
N LYS A 50 -3.90 5.30 16.38
CA LYS A 50 -4.90 5.75 17.34
C LYS A 50 -4.38 6.99 18.07
N GLN A 51 -5.01 8.13 17.85
CA GLN A 51 -4.67 9.35 18.58
C GLN A 51 -5.25 9.32 20.00
N ASN A 52 -4.62 10.07 20.91
CA ASN A 52 -5.11 10.27 22.28
C ASN A 52 -6.49 10.92 22.33
N SER A 53 -6.90 11.62 21.27
CA SER A 53 -8.23 12.22 21.10
C SER A 53 -9.34 11.20 20.85
N GLY A 54 -9.00 9.91 20.69
CA GLY A 54 -9.94 8.84 20.33
C GLY A 54 -10.16 8.69 18.82
N ASN A 55 -9.65 9.63 18.01
CA ASN A 55 -9.72 9.55 16.55
C ASN A 55 -8.64 8.62 15.98
N LEU A 56 -8.92 8.05 14.82
CA LEU A 56 -7.96 7.28 14.04
C LEU A 56 -7.34 8.19 12.97
N GLN A 57 -6.02 8.27 12.96
CA GLN A 57 -5.25 8.89 11.88
C GLN A 57 -4.80 7.79 10.91
N TYR A 58 -4.86 8.10 9.62
CA TYR A 58 -4.50 7.19 8.54
C TYR A 58 -3.39 7.82 7.72
N ASP A 59 -2.21 7.20 7.73
CA ASP A 59 -1.12 7.58 6.84
C ASP A 59 -1.02 6.51 5.74
N LEU A 60 -1.26 6.91 4.49
CA LEU A 60 -1.22 6.03 3.33
C LEU A 60 0.07 6.28 2.55
N HIS A 61 0.87 5.23 2.39
CA HIS A 61 2.13 5.25 1.66
C HIS A 61 2.09 4.27 0.50
N PHE A 62 2.73 4.64 -0.60
CA PHE A 62 2.83 3.81 -1.79
C PHE A 62 4.29 3.58 -2.14
N TRP A 63 4.66 2.33 -2.36
CA TRP A 63 6.00 1.93 -2.77
C TRP A 63 5.90 1.30 -4.15
N ILE A 64 6.53 1.92 -5.15
CA ILE A 64 6.60 1.39 -6.52
C ILE A 64 8.02 0.90 -6.75
N GLY A 65 8.19 -0.39 -7.01
CA GLY A 65 9.47 -0.94 -7.42
C GLY A 65 9.91 -0.39 -8.78
N GLU A 66 11.21 -0.19 -8.98
CA GLU A 66 11.77 0.34 -10.24
C GLU A 66 11.49 -0.55 -11.47
N THR A 67 11.25 -1.85 -11.26
CA THR A 67 11.09 -2.84 -12.36
C THR A 67 9.63 -3.14 -12.70
N VAL A 68 8.67 -2.46 -12.08
CA VAL A 68 7.25 -2.61 -12.45
C VAL A 68 7.11 -2.03 -13.86
N VAL A 69 7.20 -2.91 -14.86
CA VAL A 69 7.09 -2.55 -16.27
C VAL A 69 5.81 -1.77 -16.42
N SER A 70 5.99 -0.52 -16.87
CA SER A 70 4.93 0.39 -17.27
C SER A 70 3.96 -0.33 -18.20
N VAL A 71 2.88 -0.88 -17.65
CA VAL A 71 1.59 -0.88 -18.35
C VAL A 71 1.07 0.55 -18.30
N ASN A 72 1.75 1.39 -19.08
CA ASN A 72 1.34 2.73 -19.50
C ASN A 72 1.22 3.80 -18.38
N ALA A 73 2.30 4.09 -17.66
CA ALA A 73 2.49 5.40 -17.06
C ALA A 73 3.43 6.23 -17.95
N ARG A 74 2.88 6.86 -18.99
CA ARG A 74 3.55 8.00 -19.62
C ARG A 74 3.50 9.18 -18.63
N SER A 75 4.34 9.17 -17.61
CA SER A 75 4.77 10.41 -16.98
C SER A 75 6.20 10.65 -17.41
N SER A 76 6.34 11.59 -18.33
CA SER A 76 7.59 12.12 -18.83
C SER A 76 8.60 12.32 -17.70
N VAL A 77 9.66 11.54 -17.71
CA VAL A 77 10.92 11.92 -17.04
C VAL A 77 11.45 13.14 -17.78
N CYS A 78 11.63 14.25 -17.06
CA CYS A 78 12.80 15.11 -17.10
C CYS A 78 12.40 16.50 -16.59
N THR A 79 12.92 16.92 -15.44
CA THR A 79 13.80 18.11 -15.43
C THR A 79 14.76 18.01 -14.26
N ARG A 80 16.00 18.36 -14.57
CA ARG A 80 17.09 18.68 -13.66
C ARG A 80 16.75 19.85 -12.75
#